data_AF-A0A2M7RAN3-F1
#
_entry.id   AF-A0A2M7RAN3-F1
#
_cell.length_a   1.000
_cell.length_b   1.000
_cell.length_c   1.000
_cell.angle_alpha   90.00
_cell.angle_beta   90.00
_cell.angle_gamma   90.00
#
_symmetry.space_group_name_H-M   'P 1'
#
loop_
_entity.id
_entity.type
_entity.pdbx_description
1 polymer ?
#
loop_
_entity_poly.entity_id
_entity_poly.type
_entity_poly.pdbx_seq_one_letter_code
_entity_poly.pdbx_strand_id
1 'polypeptide(L)'
;MNKNNKFITKNFEETQKLGEELAGEIKDGAVVALYGDLGSGKTTFVQGFAKGLGINKRLISPTYIILRTYKIKLKTKNLKLKTSVQEV
;
A
#
# COMPACT_ATOMS: atom_id res chain seq x y z
N MET A 1 -3.36 -9.10 -14.06
CA MET A 1 -4.55 -9.37 -13.25
C MET A 1 -5.76 -8.98 -14.08
N ASN A 2 -6.45 -9.95 -14.68
CA ASN A 2 -7.73 -9.72 -15.34
C ASN A 2 -8.82 -10.31 -14.44
N LYS A 3 -9.54 -9.44 -13.73
CA LYS A 3 -10.88 -9.67 -13.14
C LYS A 3 -11.34 -8.35 -12.52
N ASN A 4 -12.47 -7.83 -13.00
CA ASN A 4 -13.13 -6.64 -12.45
C ASN A 4 -13.73 -6.97 -11.08
N ASN A 5 -12.90 -7.03 -10.04
CA ASN A 5 -13.37 -7.20 -8.66
C ASN A 5 -13.96 -5.87 -8.19
N LYS A 6 -15.27 -5.88 -7.90
CA LYS A 6 -15.99 -4.72 -7.37
C LYS A 6 -16.21 -4.92 -5.87
N PHE A 7 -15.72 -3.98 -5.08
CA PHE A 7 -15.95 -3.90 -3.64
C PHE A 7 -16.81 -2.67 -3.35
N ILE A 8 -17.73 -2.78 -2.38
CA ILE A 8 -18.55 -1.66 -1.92
C ILE A 8 -18.27 -1.48 -0.43
N THR A 9 -17.83 -0.29 -0.05
CA THR A 9 -17.55 0.10 1.33
C THR A 9 -18.51 1.21 1.75
N LYS A 10 -19.04 1.13 2.96
CA LYS A 10 -20.06 2.08 3.47
C LYS A 10 -19.47 3.17 4.37
N ASN A 11 -18.25 2.98 4.86
CA ASN A 11 -17.56 3.91 5.75
C ASN A 11 -16.04 3.91 5.47
N PHE A 12 -15.34 4.79 6.18
CA PHE A 12 -13.91 4.95 6.02
C PHE A 12 -13.13 3.76 6.61
N GLU A 13 -13.62 3.13 7.69
CA GLU A 13 -12.95 1.96 8.28
C GLU A 13 -12.92 0.78 7.31
N GLU A 14 -14.03 0.49 6.63
CA GLU A 14 -14.13 -0.55 5.61
C GLU A 14 -13.20 -0.26 4.43
N THR A 15 -13.08 1.00 4.01
CA THR A 15 -12.15 1.42 2.95
C THR A 15 -10.69 1.21 3.37
N GLN A 16 -10.35 1.48 4.63
CA GLN A 16 -9.01 1.21 5.15
C GLN A 16 -8.74 -0.30 5.22
N LYS A 17 -9.70 -1.09 5.71
CA LYS A 17 -9.57 -2.54 5.80
C LYS A 17 -9.37 -3.19 4.42
N LEU A 18 -10.12 -2.74 3.42
CA LEU A 18 -9.94 -3.17 2.03
C LEU A 18 -8.53 -2.86 1.52
N GLY A 19 -8.01 -1.66 1.78
CA GLY A 19 -6.64 -1.31 1.43
C GLY A 19 -5.62 -2.23 2.09
N GLU A 20 -5.79 -2.51 3.38
CA GLU A 20 -4.91 -3.39 4.17
C GLU A 20 -4.87 -4.83 3.61
N GLU A 21 -6.02 -5.39 3.25
CA GLU A 21 -6.13 -6.72 2.64
C GLU A 21 -5.43 -6.77 1.27
N LEU A 22 -5.68 -5.78 0.41
CA LEU A 22 -5.08 -5.70 -0.93
C LEU A 22 -3.56 -5.49 -0.90
N ALA A 23 -3.03 -4.88 0.15
CA ALA A 23 -1.59 -4.74 0.33
C ALA A 23 -0.87 -6.10 0.49
N GLY A 24 -1.55 -7.12 1.04
CA GLY A 24 -0.98 -8.46 1.16
C GLY A 24 -0.91 -9.24 -0.16
N GLU A 25 -1.66 -8.81 -1.17
CA GLU A 25 -1.72 -9.47 -2.48
C GLU A 25 -0.75 -8.86 -3.51
N ILE A 26 -0.17 -7.71 -3.19
CA ILE A 26 0.68 -6.99 -4.14
C ILE A 26 2.05 -7.66 -4.30
N LYS A 27 2.55 -7.68 -5.54
CA LYS A 27 3.87 -8.20 -5.88
C LYS A 27 4.90 -7.08 -5.92
N ASP A 28 6.16 -7.43 -5.70
CA ASP A 28 7.27 -6.50 -5.86
C ASP A 28 7.28 -5.90 -7.28
N GLY A 29 7.52 -4.58 -7.36
CA GLY A 29 7.52 -3.83 -8.62
C GLY A 29 6.14 -3.45 -9.17
N ALA A 30 5.05 -3.75 -8.46
CA ALA A 30 3.71 -3.35 -8.89
C ALA A 30 3.47 -1.84 -8.77
N VAL A 31 2.68 -1.30 -9.69
CA VAL A 31 2.21 0.08 -9.68
C VAL A 31 0.69 0.09 -9.55
N VAL A 32 0.18 0.82 -8.55
CA VAL A 32 -1.25 0.99 -8.31
C VAL A 32 -1.62 2.45 -8.54
N ALA A 33 -2.56 2.69 -9.45
CA ALA A 33 -3.12 4.01 -9.71
C ALA A 33 -4.52 4.12 -9.09
N LEU A 34 -4.79 5.20 -8.36
CA LEU A 34 -6.07 5.48 -7.74
C LEU A 34 -6.76 6.63 -8.47
N TYR A 35 -7.99 6.39 -8.95
CA TYR A 35 -8.79 7.36 -9.67
C TYR A 35 -10.08 7.67 -8.91
N GLY A 36 -10.56 8.91 -9.04
CA GLY A 36 -11.81 9.39 -8.44
C GLY A 36 -11.74 10.85 -8.03
N ASP A 37 -12.89 11.43 -7.72
CA ASP A 37 -13.03 12.86 -7.40
C ASP A 37 -12.46 13.26 -6.04
N LEU A 38 -12.34 14.56 -5.78
CA LEU A 38 -11.95 15.05 -4.46
C LEU A 38 -12.91 14.51 -3.39
N GLY A 39 -12.37 13.99 -2.28
CA GLY A 39 -13.18 13.39 -1.22
C GLY A 39 -13.64 11.95 -1.50
N SER A 40 -13.30 11.34 -2.64
CA SER A 40 -13.70 9.96 -2.98
C SER A 40 -13.06 8.85 -2.13
N GLY A 41 -12.29 9.18 -1.09
CA GLY A 41 -11.66 8.19 -0.21
C GLY A 41 -10.29 7.64 -0.66
N LYS A 42 -9.67 8.20 -1.71
CA LYS A 42 -8.32 7.77 -2.18
C LYS A 42 -7.28 7.74 -1.05
N THR A 43 -7.19 8.82 -0.27
CA THR A 43 -6.24 8.90 0.85
C THR A 43 -6.57 7.90 1.95
N THR A 44 -7.85 7.68 2.23
CA THR A 44 -8.32 6.66 3.18
C THR A 44 -7.86 5.27 2.75
N PHE A 45 -8.01 4.94 1.46
CA PHE A 45 -7.52 3.69 0.90
C PHE A 45 -6.00 3.54 1.07
N VAL A 46 -5.22 4.56 0.69
CA VAL A 46 -3.75 4.54 0.83
C VAL A 46 -3.30 4.34 2.27
N GLN A 47 -4.01 4.92 3.25
CA GLN A 47 -3.70 4.72 4.67
C GLN A 47 -3.87 3.25 5.09
N GLY A 48 -4.97 2.62 4.68
CA GLY A 48 -5.17 1.18 4.90
C GLY A 48 -4.11 0.33 4.20
N PHE A 49 -3.86 0.62 2.93
CA PHE A 49 -2.86 -0.06 2.12
C PHE A 49 -1.46 -0.01 2.75
N ALA A 50 -1.06 1.17 3.21
CA ALA A 50 0.23 1.34 3.86
C ALA A 50 0.31 0.61 5.21
N LYS A 51 -0.79 0.54 6.00
CA LYS A 51 -0.85 -0.29 7.21
C LYS A 51 -0.58 -1.76 6.88
N GLY A 52 -1.20 -2.30 5.81
CA GLY A 52 -0.97 -3.66 5.35
C GLY A 52 0.47 -3.94 4.91
N LEU A 53 1.19 -2.91 4.44
CA LEU A 53 2.63 -2.96 4.15
C LEU A 53 3.53 -2.75 5.39
N GLY A 54 2.95 -2.63 6.60
CA GLY A 54 3.67 -2.42 7.85
C GLY A 54 4.10 -0.98 8.13
N ILE A 55 3.53 0.01 7.42
CA ILE A 55 3.77 1.43 7.68
C ILE A 55 2.79 1.92 8.75
N ASN A 56 3.27 2.02 9.99
CA ASN A 56 2.45 2.49 11.13
C ASN A 56 2.36 4.02 11.26
N LYS A 57 2.93 4.78 10.32
CA LYS A 57 2.91 6.24 10.34
C LYS A 57 1.64 6.77 9.67
N ARG A 58 1.08 7.87 10.21
CA ARG A 58 -0.06 8.56 9.60
C ARG A 58 0.35 9.12 8.23
N LEU A 59 -0.28 8.63 7.16
CA LEU A 59 -0.12 9.20 5.82
C LEU A 59 -1.05 10.39 5.64
N ILE A 60 -0.45 11.49 5.19
CA ILE A 60 -1.14 12.72 4.80
C ILE A 60 -1.05 12.91 3.29
N SER A 61 -2.07 13.52 2.70
CA SER A 61 -2.10 13.80 1.27
C SER A 61 -0.86 14.61 0.86
N PRO A 62 -0.12 14.17 -0.17
CA PRO A 62 0.99 14.92 -0.76
C PRO A 62 0.52 16.13 -1.59
N THR A 63 -0.44 16.92 -1.10
CA THR A 63 -1.07 18.01 -1.89
C THR A 63 -0.08 19.04 -2.43
N TYR A 64 1.01 19.30 -1.70
CA TYR A 64 2.09 20.22 -2.12
C TYR A 64 3.42 19.52 -2.43
N ILE A 65 3.56 18.25 -2.07
CA ILE A 65 4.82 17.51 -2.18
C ILE A 65 4.58 16.40 -3.17
N ILE A 66 4.98 16.59 -4.43
CA ILE A 66 4.64 15.73 -5.58
C ILE A 66 4.82 14.21 -5.30
N LEU A 67 5.83 13.83 -4.49
CA LEU A 67 6.12 12.45 -4.14
C LEU A 67 6.47 12.29 -2.66
N ARG A 68 5.98 11.22 -2.04
CA ARG A 68 6.45 10.75 -0.73
C ARG A 68 6.91 9.30 -0.83
N THR A 69 8.10 9.02 -0.32
CA THR A 69 8.67 7.67 -0.29
C THR A 69 8.64 7.14 1.12
N TYR A 70 8.14 5.92 1.28
CA TYR A 70 8.08 5.22 2.56
C TYR A 70 8.88 3.93 2.46
N LYS A 71 9.77 3.69 3.42
CA LYS A 71 10.49 2.42 3.53
C LYS A 71 9.53 1.38 4.12
N ILE A 72 9.34 0.28 3.39
CA ILE A 72 8.58 -0.88 3.83
C ILE A 72 9.53 -2.02 4.17
N LYS A 73 9.22 -2.78 5.22
CA LYS A 73 9.88 -4.06 5.48
C LYS A 73 9.03 -5.13 4.83
N LEU A 74 9.33 -5.45 3.57
CA LEU A 74 8.67 -6.57 2.90
C LEU A 74 8.96 -7.84 3.70
N LYS A 75 7.91 -8.51 4.18
CA LYS A 75 8.02 -9.91 4.60
C LYS A 75 8.23 -10.72 3.34
N THR A 76 9.48 -10.85 2.91
CA THR A 76 9.87 -11.74 1.81
C THR A 76 9.46 -13.15 2.19
N LYS A 77 8.32 -13.62 1.68
CA LYS A 77 7.86 -14.99 1.92
C LYS A 77 8.63 -16.03 1.10
N ASN A 78 9.63 -15.63 0.29
CA ASN A 78 10.54 -16.52 -0.45
C ASN A 78 11.78 -15.80 -1.01
N LEU A 79 12.62 -15.19 -0.17
CA LEU A 79 13.98 -14.86 -0.60
C LEU A 79 14.98 -15.58 0.32
N LYS A 80 15.57 -16.66 -0.18
CA LYS A 80 16.91 -17.09 0.25
C LYS A 80 17.89 -15.99 -0.16
N LEU A 81 17.91 -14.87 0.57
CA LEU A 81 19.00 -13.93 0.47
C LEU A 81 20.21 -14.59 1.15
N LYS A 82 21.10 -15.16 0.34
CA LYS A 82 22.50 -15.28 0.72
C LYS A 82 23.01 -13.85 0.88
N THR A 83 22.84 -13.27 2.05
CA THR A 83 23.59 -12.08 2.42
C THR A 83 24.97 -12.57 2.84
N SER A 84 25.87 -12.70 1.87
CA SER A 84 27.30 -12.71 2.14
C SER A 84 27.68 -11.29 2.55
N VAL A 85 27.79 -11.07 3.85
CA VAL A 85 28.57 -9.97 4.39
C VAL A 85 30.02 -10.36 4.14
N GLN A 86 30.66 -9.74 3.15
CA GLN A 86 32.12 -9.65 3.15
C GLN A 86 32.43 -8.38 3.95
N GLU A 87 32.87 -8.59 5.18
CA GLU A 87 33.61 -7.56 5.91
C GLU A 87 34.89 -7.28 5.12
N VAL A 88 35.20 -5.99 4.97
CA VAL A 88 36.53 -5.53 4.57
C VAL A 88 37.27 -5.17 5.84
#